data_AF-A0A1Y0INV2-F1
#
_entry.id   AF-A0A1Y0INV2-F1
#
_cell.length_a   1.000
_cell.length_b   1.000
_cell.length_c   1.000
_cell.angle_alpha   90.00
_cell.angle_beta   90.00
_cell.angle_gamma   90.00
#
_symmetry.space_group_name_H-M   'P 1'
#
loop_
_entity.id
_entity.type
_entity.pdbx_description
1 polymer ?
#
loop_
_entity_poly.entity_id
_entity_poly.type
_entity_poly.pdbx_seq_one_letter_code
_entity_poly.pdbx_strand_id
1 'polypeptide(L)'
;MKKAAIATVTALVMALGGYTTVSGFDKDVQLAIHEADYVAFDTVADIEQHSDLIVQVEFTGDRTLKQWDVEKASESKVQINKVYKGSLNKGDVISVYEAGYQADDNTVVSVEGYNLMSEKGKYVLFLRPFTDGNYIIVGMYQGKYDLNTKALAKEAEQNATYTDLKHQEYFGDRTAAFNKLKKEVLAKYN
;
A
#
# COMPACT_ATOMS: atom_id res chain seq x y z
N MET A 1 -29.45 -51.99 26.26
CA MET A 1 -29.52 -50.63 26.83
C MET A 1 -30.31 -49.73 25.88
N LYS A 2 -31.28 -49.00 26.44
CA LYS A 2 -31.88 -47.72 25.99
C LYS A 2 -32.30 -47.50 24.51
N LYS A 3 -33.64 -47.48 24.37
CA LYS A 3 -34.51 -46.45 23.77
C LYS A 3 -34.64 -46.31 22.24
N ALA A 4 -35.92 -46.35 21.85
CA ALA A 4 -36.55 -46.11 20.56
C ALA A 4 -36.33 -44.71 19.98
N ALA A 5 -36.39 -44.61 18.65
CA ALA A 5 -37.52 -44.04 17.89
C ALA A 5 -37.01 -43.60 16.51
N ILE A 6 -37.47 -44.24 15.44
CA ILE A 6 -37.41 -43.65 14.10
C ILE A 6 -38.85 -43.63 13.59
N ALA A 7 -39.47 -42.47 13.73
CA ALA A 7 -40.74 -42.17 13.10
C ALA A 7 -40.50 -41.99 11.60
N THR A 8 -41.26 -42.73 10.81
CA THR A 8 -41.54 -42.48 9.39
C THR A 8 -42.11 -41.08 9.17
N VAL A 9 -41.78 -40.44 8.04
CA VAL A 9 -42.70 -40.17 6.90
C VAL A 9 -42.01 -39.25 5.88
N THR A 10 -41.75 -39.85 4.72
CA THR A 10 -42.03 -39.42 3.35
C THR A 10 -41.83 -37.95 2.90
N ALA A 11 -40.96 -37.85 1.90
CA ALA A 11 -40.68 -36.81 0.90
C ALA A 11 -41.75 -35.77 0.53
N LEU A 12 -41.28 -34.57 0.17
CA LEU A 12 -41.82 -33.82 -0.96
C LEU A 12 -40.68 -33.12 -1.72
N VAL A 13 -40.50 -33.52 -2.98
CA VAL A 13 -39.63 -32.87 -3.98
C VAL A 13 -40.44 -31.80 -4.68
N MET A 14 -39.91 -30.59 -4.82
CA MET A 14 -40.20 -29.73 -5.99
C MET A 14 -38.94 -28.98 -6.43
N ALA A 15 -38.70 -29.07 -7.73
CA ALA A 15 -37.50 -28.70 -8.45
C ALA A 15 -37.35 -27.18 -8.66
N LEU A 16 -36.10 -26.74 -8.88
CA LEU A 16 -35.60 -25.96 -10.02
C LEU A 16 -34.41 -25.07 -9.59
N GLY A 17 -33.24 -25.34 -10.18
CA GLY A 17 -32.09 -24.43 -10.22
C GLY A 17 -31.29 -24.34 -8.92
N GLY A 18 -30.36 -25.27 -8.72
CA GLY A 18 -29.26 -25.03 -7.78
C GLY A 18 -28.43 -23.84 -8.25
N TYR A 19 -28.58 -22.68 -7.63
CA TYR A 19 -27.50 -21.70 -7.62
C TYR A 19 -26.47 -22.20 -6.61
N THR A 20 -25.48 -22.96 -7.08
CA THR A 20 -24.19 -22.90 -6.42
C THR A 20 -23.61 -21.54 -6.78
N THR A 21 -23.75 -20.56 -5.89
CA THR A 21 -22.83 -19.43 -5.89
C THR A 21 -21.45 -19.99 -5.59
N VAL A 22 -20.69 -20.27 -6.65
CA VAL A 22 -19.23 -20.35 -6.56
C VAL A 22 -18.77 -18.91 -6.33
N SER A 23 -18.86 -18.45 -5.09
CA SER A 23 -18.17 -17.26 -4.62
C SER A 23 -16.69 -17.62 -4.51
N GLY A 24 -15.94 -17.41 -5.59
CA GLY A 24 -14.53 -17.78 -5.61
C GLY A 24 -13.88 -17.72 -6.99
N PHE A 25 -14.11 -16.65 -7.74
CA PHE A 25 -13.06 -16.14 -8.60
C PHE A 25 -12.70 -14.79 -7.98
N ASP A 26 -11.68 -14.78 -7.12
CA ASP A 26 -10.94 -13.53 -6.90
C ASP A 26 -10.57 -13.05 -8.30
N LYS A 27 -11.20 -11.97 -8.77
CA LYS A 27 -10.80 -11.39 -10.04
C LYS A 27 -9.38 -10.90 -9.82
N ASP A 28 -8.43 -11.49 -10.53
CA ASP A 28 -7.05 -11.03 -10.53
C ASP A 28 -7.03 -9.53 -10.86
N VAL A 29 -6.64 -8.73 -9.87
CA VAL A 29 -6.59 -7.28 -10.03
C VAL A 29 -5.42 -6.96 -10.96
N GLN A 30 -5.73 -6.29 -12.06
CA GLN A 30 -4.75 -5.85 -13.04
C GLN A 30 -3.83 -4.79 -12.45
N LEU A 31 -2.57 -4.83 -12.85
CA LEU A 31 -1.56 -3.86 -12.49
C LEU A 31 -1.10 -3.12 -13.74
N ALA A 32 -1.30 -1.80 -13.75
CA ALA A 32 -0.69 -0.91 -14.73
C ALA A 32 0.49 -0.21 -14.07
N ILE A 33 1.68 -0.33 -14.65
CA ILE A 33 2.89 0.35 -14.17
C ILE A 33 3.20 1.50 -15.13
N HIS A 34 3.28 2.72 -14.60
CA HIS A 34 3.68 3.91 -15.32
C HIS A 34 5.09 4.30 -14.92
N GLU A 35 5.86 4.79 -15.89
CA GLU A 35 7.18 5.38 -15.65
C GLU A 35 7.05 6.89 -15.42
N ALA A 36 7.97 7.46 -14.66
CA ALA A 36 8.03 8.89 -14.37
C ALA A 36 9.48 9.36 -14.20
N ASP A 37 9.71 10.64 -14.49
CA ASP A 37 10.96 11.30 -14.12
C ASP A 37 10.93 11.69 -12.64
N TYR A 38 11.97 11.32 -11.88
CA TYR A 38 12.10 11.67 -10.48
C TYR A 38 13.56 11.86 -10.06
N VAL A 39 13.73 12.54 -8.93
CA VAL A 39 15.03 12.65 -8.27
C VAL A 39 15.30 11.34 -7.54
N ALA A 40 16.28 10.59 -8.04
CA ALA A 40 16.76 9.38 -7.39
C ALA A 40 17.82 9.71 -6.33
N PHE A 41 17.67 9.15 -5.14
CA PHE A 41 18.62 9.30 -4.03
C PHE A 41 19.42 8.00 -3.80
N ASP A 42 20.71 8.12 -3.45
CA ASP A 42 21.58 6.96 -3.24
C ASP A 42 21.79 6.61 -1.76
N THR A 43 21.51 7.55 -0.86
CA THR A 43 21.70 7.39 0.59
C THR A 43 20.51 7.90 1.38
N VAL A 44 20.31 7.36 2.58
CA VAL A 44 19.28 7.86 3.49
C VAL A 44 19.57 9.30 3.92
N ALA A 45 20.84 9.70 4.01
CA ALA A 45 21.22 11.08 4.32
C ALA A 45 20.72 12.08 3.27
N ASP A 46 20.78 11.72 1.99
CA ASP A 46 20.27 12.59 0.92
C ASP A 46 18.74 12.74 1.02
N ILE A 47 18.03 11.65 1.31
CA ILE A 47 16.57 11.67 1.50
C ILE A 47 16.20 12.54 2.72
N GLU A 48 16.94 12.41 3.83
CA GLU A 48 16.78 13.22 5.04
C GLU A 48 17.00 14.71 4.77
N GLN A 49 17.98 15.06 3.94
CA GLN A 49 18.25 16.45 3.57
C GLN A 49 17.10 17.07 2.78
N HIS A 50 16.45 16.27 1.91
CA HIS A 50 15.33 16.72 1.07
C HIS A 50 13.95 16.58 1.73
N SER A 51 13.91 16.08 2.96
CA SER A 51 12.68 15.93 3.74
C SER A 51 12.52 17.05 4.74
N ASP A 52 11.36 17.72 4.75
CA ASP A 52 11.01 18.69 5.79
C ASP A 52 10.44 17.99 7.04
N LEU A 53 9.84 16.82 6.83
CA LEU A 53 9.18 16.02 7.85
C LEU A 53 9.62 14.55 7.74
N ILE A 54 10.03 13.96 8.86
CA ILE A 54 10.34 12.52 8.96
C ILE A 54 9.57 11.96 10.13
N VAL A 55 8.69 11.01 9.87
CA VAL A 55 7.69 10.53 10.84
C VAL A 55 7.50 9.03 10.77
N GLN A 56 7.22 8.43 11.92
CA GLN A 56 6.59 7.12 11.98
C GLN A 56 5.07 7.31 12.00
N VAL A 57 4.35 6.60 11.15
CA VAL A 57 2.90 6.72 11.00
C VAL A 57 2.20 5.37 10.92
N GLU A 58 0.89 5.40 11.11
CA GLU A 58 -0.03 4.33 10.74
C GLU A 58 -1.03 4.86 9.72
N PHE A 59 -1.31 4.06 8.68
CA PHE A 59 -2.38 4.39 7.75
C PHE A 59 -3.74 4.25 8.45
N THR A 60 -4.61 5.25 8.31
CA THR A 60 -5.89 5.25 9.04
C THR A 60 -6.97 4.39 8.38
N GLY A 61 -6.72 3.91 7.16
CA GLY A 61 -7.72 3.26 6.31
C GLY A 61 -8.48 4.24 5.40
N ASP A 62 -8.35 5.56 5.62
CA ASP A 62 -9.01 6.57 4.80
C ASP A 62 -8.10 6.98 3.63
N ARG A 63 -8.52 6.61 2.42
CA ARG A 63 -7.87 6.96 1.16
C ARG A 63 -8.89 7.43 0.15
N THR A 64 -8.57 8.51 -0.55
CA THR A 64 -9.37 9.02 -1.67
C THR A 64 -8.51 9.18 -2.92
N LEU A 65 -9.16 9.25 -4.09
CA LEU A 65 -8.49 9.59 -5.34
C LEU A 65 -8.36 11.12 -5.42
N LYS A 66 -7.14 11.61 -5.55
CA LYS A 66 -6.85 13.00 -5.93
C LYS A 66 -6.60 13.05 -7.43
N GLN A 67 -7.28 13.97 -8.09
CA GLN A 67 -7.10 14.27 -9.51
C GLN A 67 -6.78 15.74 -9.69
N TRP A 68 -5.67 16.03 -10.36
CA TRP A 68 -5.35 17.31 -10.97
C TRP A 68 -5.62 17.21 -12.48
N ASP A 69 -5.37 18.29 -13.23
CA ASP A 69 -5.71 18.36 -14.66
C ASP A 69 -5.32 17.12 -15.47
N VAL A 70 -4.06 16.68 -15.33
CA VAL A 70 -3.52 15.50 -16.04
C VAL A 70 -2.91 14.45 -15.12
N GLU A 71 -2.90 14.67 -13.80
CA GLU A 71 -2.25 13.80 -12.83
C GLU A 71 -3.25 13.20 -11.84
N LYS A 72 -2.96 11.98 -11.38
CA LYS A 72 -3.76 11.27 -10.38
C LYS A 72 -2.85 10.64 -9.33
N ALA A 73 -3.30 10.70 -8.08
CA ALA A 73 -2.63 10.08 -6.95
C ALA A 73 -3.65 9.60 -5.92
N SER A 74 -3.24 8.69 -5.04
CA SER A 74 -4.01 8.43 -3.82
C SER A 74 -3.68 9.50 -2.79
N GLU A 75 -4.70 10.09 -2.18
CA GLU A 75 -4.57 10.88 -0.96
C GLU A 75 -4.87 9.98 0.25
N SER A 76 -3.85 9.66 1.02
CA SER A 76 -3.96 8.75 2.16
C SER A 76 -3.82 9.51 3.46
N LYS A 77 -4.76 9.31 4.38
CA LYS A 77 -4.64 9.86 5.74
C LYS A 77 -3.81 8.94 6.61
N VAL A 78 -2.84 9.52 7.30
CA VAL A 78 -1.96 8.80 8.23
C VAL A 78 -1.94 9.49 9.57
N GLN A 79 -1.90 8.71 10.64
CA GLN A 79 -1.75 9.20 12.00
C GLN A 79 -0.29 9.11 12.44
N ILE A 80 0.24 10.21 12.96
CA ILE A 80 1.63 10.29 13.42
C ILE A 80 1.79 9.60 14.78
N ASN A 81 2.69 8.62 14.82
CA ASN A 81 3.05 7.90 16.04
C ASN A 81 4.33 8.43 16.69
N LYS A 82 5.27 8.93 15.87
CA LYS A 82 6.53 9.51 16.30
C LYS A 82 7.05 10.48 15.27
N VAL A 83 7.69 11.54 15.73
CA VAL A 83 8.30 12.57 14.88
C VAL A 83 9.81 12.51 15.07
N TYR A 84 10.54 12.37 13.95
CA TYR A 84 12.00 12.35 13.91
C TYR A 84 12.58 13.68 13.43
N LYS A 85 11.87 14.38 12.54
CA LYS A 85 12.20 15.71 12.00
C LYS A 85 10.90 16.43 11.66
N GLY A 86 10.82 17.74 11.87
CA GLY A 86 9.65 18.57 11.56
C GLY A 86 8.91 19.07 12.81
N SER A 87 7.86 19.87 12.62
CA SER A 87 7.14 20.57 13.69
C SER A 87 5.78 19.95 14.07
N LEU A 88 5.42 18.82 13.47
CA LEU A 88 4.19 18.10 13.81
C LEU A 88 4.34 17.36 15.14
N ASN A 89 3.22 16.85 15.66
CA ASN A 89 3.13 16.15 16.93
C ASN A 89 2.60 14.73 16.77
N LYS A 90 2.89 13.89 17.75
CA LYS A 90 2.23 12.58 17.88
C LYS A 90 0.72 12.77 18.01
N GLY A 91 -0.05 11.98 17.28
CA GLY A 91 -1.51 12.04 17.25
C GLY A 91 -2.07 12.89 16.12
N ASP A 92 -1.26 13.76 15.52
CA ASP A 92 -1.68 14.53 14.35
C ASP A 92 -2.03 13.59 13.19
N VAL A 93 -3.07 13.94 12.44
CA VAL A 93 -3.47 13.25 11.21
C VAL A 93 -3.15 14.16 10.03
N ILE A 94 -2.41 13.63 9.06
CA ILE A 94 -2.03 14.36 7.85
C ILE A 94 -2.46 13.58 6.60
N SER A 95 -2.66 14.31 5.51
CA SER A 95 -2.83 13.73 4.18
C SER A 95 -1.48 13.62 3.47
N VAL A 96 -1.23 12.45 2.87
CA VAL A 96 -0.02 12.15 2.09
C VAL A 96 -0.44 11.66 0.71
N TYR A 97 0.14 12.27 -0.33
CA TYR A 97 -0.01 11.82 -1.71
C TYR A 97 0.94 10.66 -2.01
N GLU A 98 0.38 9.56 -2.50
CA GLU A 98 1.09 8.35 -2.89
C GLU A 98 1.20 8.22 -4.41
N ALA A 99 2.34 7.70 -4.89
CA ALA A 99 2.65 7.52 -6.31
C ALA A 99 1.97 6.27 -6.91
N GLY A 100 0.65 6.20 -6.77
CA GLY A 100 -0.20 5.13 -7.28
C GLY A 100 -1.65 5.35 -6.86
N TYR A 101 -2.58 4.66 -7.51
CA TYR A 101 -4.00 4.75 -7.19
C TYR A 101 -4.79 3.54 -7.69
N GLN A 102 -5.92 3.28 -7.05
CA GLN A 102 -6.91 2.35 -7.58
C GLN A 102 -7.75 3.07 -8.64
N ALA A 103 -7.64 2.64 -9.90
CA ALA A 103 -8.35 3.26 -11.01
C ALA A 103 -9.83 2.79 -11.06
N ASP A 104 -10.04 1.52 -10.75
CA ASP A 104 -11.34 0.87 -10.61
C ASP A 104 -11.23 -0.41 -9.76
N ASP A 105 -12.33 -1.14 -9.59
CA ASP A 105 -12.40 -2.36 -8.77
C ASP A 105 -11.41 -3.46 -9.21
N ASN A 106 -10.96 -3.45 -10.46
CA ASN A 106 -10.09 -4.48 -11.03
C ASN A 106 -8.74 -3.94 -11.50
N THR A 107 -8.41 -2.67 -11.28
CA THR A 107 -7.17 -2.05 -11.81
C THR A 107 -6.50 -1.17 -10.77
N VAL A 108 -5.24 -1.49 -10.47
CA VAL A 108 -4.33 -0.63 -9.70
C VAL A 108 -3.28 -0.04 -10.64
N VAL A 109 -3.08 1.27 -10.52
CA VAL A 109 -2.00 1.99 -11.18
C VAL A 109 -0.88 2.22 -10.19
N SER A 110 0.32 1.81 -10.56
CA SER A 110 1.56 2.01 -9.82
C SER A 110 2.47 2.91 -10.65
N VAL A 111 3.12 3.88 -10.02
CA VAL A 111 4.15 4.68 -10.68
C VAL A 111 5.51 4.17 -10.21
N GLU A 112 6.39 3.82 -11.14
CA GLU A 112 7.74 3.28 -10.87
C GLU A 112 7.77 2.00 -10.02
N GLY A 113 6.65 1.26 -9.93
CA GLY A 113 6.54 0.07 -9.07
C GLY A 113 6.31 0.38 -7.59
N TYR A 114 5.87 1.60 -7.27
CA TYR A 114 5.36 1.97 -5.95
C TYR A 114 4.10 1.16 -5.60
N ASN A 115 4.09 0.49 -4.45
CA ASN A 115 2.88 -0.12 -3.90
C ASN A 115 2.20 0.84 -2.92
N LEU A 116 0.87 0.82 -2.77
CA LEU A 116 0.16 1.66 -1.79
C LEU A 116 0.41 1.22 -0.35
N MET A 117 0.31 2.15 0.60
CA MET A 117 0.27 1.80 2.03
C MET A 117 -0.89 0.83 2.33
N SER A 118 -0.60 -0.22 3.08
CA SER A 118 -1.59 -1.22 3.50
C SER A 118 -2.34 -0.78 4.77
N GLU A 119 -3.55 -1.27 4.97
CA GLU A 119 -4.40 -0.96 6.15
C GLU A 119 -3.76 -1.29 7.50
N LYS A 120 -2.85 -2.26 7.53
CA LYS A 120 -2.15 -2.67 8.77
C LYS A 120 -0.73 -2.13 8.84
N GLY A 121 -0.34 -1.32 7.87
CA GLY A 121 1.01 -0.84 7.68
C GLY A 121 1.43 0.20 8.72
N LYS A 122 2.59 -0.02 9.34
CA LYS A 122 3.32 1.00 10.11
C LYS A 122 4.48 1.44 9.25
N TYR A 123 4.61 2.73 9.00
CA TYR A 123 5.60 3.24 8.06
C TYR A 123 6.51 4.27 8.69
N VAL A 124 7.75 4.34 8.22
CA VAL A 124 8.55 5.57 8.27
C VAL A 124 8.36 6.29 6.95
N LEU A 125 7.94 7.54 7.02
CA LEU A 125 7.76 8.41 5.87
C LEU A 125 8.73 9.59 5.91
N PHE A 126 9.33 9.86 4.76
CA PHE A 126 10.17 11.00 4.44
C PHE A 126 9.36 11.93 3.53
N LEU A 127 9.00 13.09 4.06
CA LEU A 127 7.94 13.93 3.51
C LEU A 127 8.43 15.36 3.30
N ARG A 128 7.88 16.01 2.27
CA ARG A 128 7.96 17.46 2.04
C ARG A 128 6.56 18.02 1.77
N PRO A 129 6.29 19.29 2.10
CA PRO A 129 4.98 19.88 1.86
C PRO A 129 4.71 20.02 0.36
N PHE A 130 3.44 19.95 0.02
CA PHE A 130 2.91 20.22 -1.31
C PHE A 130 2.10 21.53 -1.30
N THR A 131 1.75 22.04 -2.48
CA THR A 131 1.19 23.39 -2.65
C THR A 131 -0.17 23.60 -1.99
N ASP A 132 -0.92 22.54 -1.70
CA ASP A 132 -2.24 22.58 -1.07
C ASP A 132 -2.23 22.23 0.43
N GLY A 133 -1.05 22.20 1.06
CA GLY A 133 -0.88 21.91 2.49
C GLY A 133 -0.80 20.43 2.85
N ASN A 134 -0.98 19.54 1.88
CA ASN A 134 -0.73 18.11 2.01
C ASN A 134 0.77 17.79 1.87
N TYR A 135 1.15 16.54 2.08
CA TYR A 135 2.54 16.08 1.96
C TYR A 135 2.72 15.15 0.78
N ILE A 136 3.91 15.17 0.19
CA ILE A 136 4.35 14.19 -0.81
C ILE A 136 5.56 13.42 -0.29
N ILE A 137 5.68 12.17 -0.72
CA ILE A 137 6.81 11.31 -0.36
C ILE A 137 8.06 11.73 -1.16
N VAL A 138 9.16 11.96 -0.46
CA VAL A 138 10.44 12.33 -1.07
C VAL A 138 11.00 11.14 -1.84
N GLY A 139 11.35 11.34 -3.12
CA GLY A 139 11.90 10.28 -3.97
C GLY A 139 10.90 9.17 -4.31
N MET A 140 9.60 9.48 -4.33
CA MET A 140 8.53 8.53 -4.66
C MET A 140 8.53 7.29 -3.74
N TYR A 141 9.01 6.15 -4.21
CA TYR A 141 9.12 4.92 -3.42
C TYR A 141 10.28 4.97 -2.41
N GLN A 142 11.27 5.84 -2.61
CA GLN A 142 12.45 5.93 -1.75
C GLN A 142 12.17 6.59 -0.39
N GLY A 143 11.04 7.25 -0.21
CA GLY A 143 10.71 7.94 1.04
C GLY A 143 9.73 7.18 1.93
N LYS A 144 9.44 5.91 1.65
CA LYS A 144 8.49 5.10 2.43
C LYS A 144 9.08 3.73 2.77
N TYR A 145 8.97 3.35 4.04
CA TYR A 145 9.49 2.10 4.58
C TYR A 145 8.53 1.44 5.57
N ASP A 146 8.08 0.21 5.28
CA ASP A 146 7.20 -0.61 6.12
C ASP A 146 8.00 -1.21 7.28
N LEU A 147 7.61 -0.86 8.50
CA LEU A 147 8.21 -1.32 9.74
C LEU A 147 7.68 -2.69 10.19
N ASN A 148 6.59 -3.18 9.60
CA ASN A 148 6.05 -4.50 9.94
C ASN A 148 6.86 -5.64 9.33
N THR A 149 7.72 -5.35 8.34
CA THR A 149 8.47 -6.39 7.62
C THR A 149 9.87 -5.97 7.24
N LYS A 150 10.82 -6.88 7.47
CA LYS A 150 12.20 -6.76 6.97
C LYS A 150 12.39 -7.40 5.59
N ALA A 151 11.31 -7.91 4.97
CA ALA A 151 11.37 -8.49 3.65
C ALA A 151 11.89 -7.46 2.63
N LEU A 152 12.79 -7.93 1.78
CA LEU A 152 13.36 -7.14 0.70
C LEU A 152 12.43 -7.18 -0.51
N ALA A 153 12.31 -6.05 -1.19
CA ALA A 153 11.59 -5.90 -2.44
C ALA A 153 12.22 -6.77 -3.53
N LYS A 154 11.38 -7.26 -4.45
CA LYS A 154 11.77 -7.97 -5.66
C LYS A 154 11.06 -7.34 -6.84
N GLU A 155 11.73 -7.32 -7.98
CA GLU A 155 11.14 -6.83 -9.23
C GLU A 155 9.91 -7.66 -9.57
N ALA A 156 8.90 -7.02 -10.16
CA ALA A 156 7.72 -7.72 -10.64
C ALA A 156 8.10 -8.74 -11.73
N GLU A 157 7.61 -9.97 -11.60
CA GLU A 157 7.74 -10.97 -12.65
C GLU A 157 6.86 -10.60 -13.86
N GLN A 158 7.22 -11.11 -15.04
CA GLN A 158 6.42 -10.91 -16.24
C GLN A 158 5.01 -11.49 -16.02
N ASN A 159 3.98 -10.69 -16.28
CA ASN A 159 2.55 -11.00 -16.07
C ASN A 159 2.10 -11.10 -14.60
N ALA A 160 2.91 -10.63 -13.65
CA ALA A 160 2.46 -10.53 -12.26
C ALA A 160 1.21 -9.63 -12.16
N THR A 161 0.24 -10.08 -11.38
CA THR A 161 -0.96 -9.31 -11.06
C THR A 161 -0.74 -8.48 -9.80
N TYR A 162 -1.64 -7.54 -9.52
CA TYR A 162 -1.56 -6.81 -8.26
C TYR A 162 -1.76 -7.74 -7.06
N THR A 163 -2.58 -8.79 -7.19
CA THR A 163 -2.79 -9.78 -6.13
C THR A 163 -1.49 -10.47 -5.70
N ASP A 164 -0.61 -10.75 -6.66
CA ASP A 164 0.71 -11.36 -6.41
C ASP A 164 1.65 -10.39 -5.68
N LEU A 165 1.51 -9.10 -5.96
CA LEU A 165 2.46 -8.06 -5.55
C LEU A 165 2.01 -7.21 -4.36
N LYS A 166 0.73 -7.29 -3.95
CA LYS A 166 0.16 -6.45 -2.86
C LYS A 166 0.88 -6.56 -1.51
N HIS A 167 1.65 -7.63 -1.31
CA HIS A 167 2.44 -7.86 -0.10
C HIS A 167 3.87 -7.33 -0.19
N GLN A 168 4.32 -6.95 -1.38
CA GLN A 168 5.61 -6.31 -1.59
C GLN A 168 5.52 -4.82 -1.32
N GLU A 169 6.57 -4.23 -0.76
CA GLU A 169 6.59 -2.79 -0.52
C GLU A 169 6.86 -1.99 -1.80
N TYR A 170 7.69 -2.57 -2.66
CA TYR A 170 8.16 -2.01 -3.91
C TYR A 170 8.41 -3.17 -4.87
N PHE A 171 8.10 -2.99 -6.15
CA PHE A 171 8.28 -4.02 -7.16
C PHE A 171 8.74 -3.46 -8.52
N GLY A 172 9.26 -2.23 -8.54
CA GLY A 172 9.87 -1.64 -9.74
C GLY A 172 11.28 -2.17 -9.98
N ASP A 173 11.96 -1.61 -10.98
CA ASP A 173 13.25 -2.06 -11.51
C ASP A 173 14.47 -1.68 -10.62
N ARG A 174 14.29 -0.77 -9.66
CA ARG A 174 15.38 -0.30 -8.77
C ARG A 174 15.44 -1.01 -7.42
N THR A 175 15.02 -2.27 -7.35
CA THR A 175 14.89 -3.00 -6.07
C THR A 175 16.20 -3.10 -5.29
N ALA A 176 17.35 -3.22 -5.95
CA ALA A 176 18.65 -3.23 -5.27
C ALA A 176 18.92 -1.93 -4.50
N ALA A 177 18.64 -0.78 -5.13
CA ALA A 177 18.80 0.53 -4.51
C ALA A 177 17.79 0.74 -3.38
N PHE A 178 16.52 0.40 -3.63
CA PHE A 178 15.48 0.44 -2.59
C PHE A 178 15.85 -0.43 -1.37
N ASN A 179 16.31 -1.65 -1.60
CA ASN A 179 16.68 -2.59 -0.53
C ASN A 179 17.90 -2.13 0.27
N LYS A 180 18.84 -1.41 -0.35
CA LYS A 180 19.95 -0.76 0.36
C LYS A 180 19.40 0.29 1.34
N LEU A 181 18.58 1.22 0.84
CA LEU A 181 17.98 2.27 1.66
C LEU A 181 17.09 1.70 2.77
N LYS A 182 16.28 0.69 2.47
CA LYS A 182 15.43 0.02 3.46
C LYS A 182 16.23 -0.52 4.65
N LYS A 183 17.37 -1.16 4.40
CA LYS A 183 18.23 -1.68 5.48
C LYS A 183 18.76 -0.54 6.36
N GLU A 184 19.18 0.56 5.76
CA GLU A 184 19.67 1.75 6.48
C GLU A 184 18.55 2.39 7.31
N VAL A 185 17.36 2.58 6.73
CA VAL A 185 16.20 3.14 7.44
C VAL A 185 15.77 2.26 8.60
N LEU A 186 15.63 0.94 8.39
CA LEU A 186 15.27 0.02 9.46
C LEU A 186 16.33 -0.07 10.56
N ALA A 187 17.61 0.19 10.26
CA ALA A 187 18.64 0.27 11.29
C ALA A 187 18.54 1.55 12.13
N LYS A 188 18.10 2.66 11.52
CA LYS A 188 18.07 3.99 12.16
C LYS A 188 16.74 4.33 12.84
N TYR A 189 15.62 3.82 12.32
CA TYR A 189 14.28 4.29 12.67
C TYR A 189 13.31 3.20 13.20
N ASN A 190 13.74 1.94 13.29
CA ASN A 190 12.95 0.82 13.83
C ASN A 190 13.34 0.45 15.26
#